data_AF-A0A969SS26-F1
#
_entry.id   AF-A0A969SS26-F1
#
_cell.length_a   1.000
_cell.length_b   1.000
_cell.length_c   1.000
_cell.angle_alpha   90.00
_cell.angle_beta   90.00
_cell.angle_gamma   90.00
#
_symmetry.space_group_name_H-M   'P 1'
#
loop_
_entity.id
_entity.type
_entity.pdbx_description
1 polymer ?
#
loop_
_entity_poly.entity_id
_entity_poly.type
_entity_poly.pdbx_seq_one_letter_code
_entity_poly.pdbx_strand_id
1 'polypeptide(L)' 'MYNVDDKVLLNKSGMCSEHKGQIGTIVKINNPGLRASYFIKFDDGKVEIQREQHFTKYIPE' A
#
# COMPACT_ATOMS: atom_id res chain seq x y z
N MET A 1 -8.68 8.64 1.82
CA MET A 1 -8.78 7.81 3.03
C MET A 1 -8.97 6.37 2.58
N TYR A 2 -8.03 5.49 2.91
CA TYR A 2 -8.05 4.08 2.50
C TYR A 2 -8.54 3.20 3.65
N ASN A 3 -9.09 2.04 3.32
CA ASN A 3 -9.54 1.05 4.31
C ASN A 3 -8.71 -0.23 4.22
N VAL A 4 -8.83 -1.07 5.25
CA VAL A 4 -8.40 -2.47 5.16
C VAL A 4 -9.21 -3.13 4.04
N ASP A 5 -8.58 -4.06 3.32
CA ASP A 5 -9.07 -4.75 2.12
C ASP A 5 -9.16 -3.90 0.84
N ASP A 6 -8.78 -2.62 0.88
CA ASP A 6 -8.62 -1.83 -0.34
C ASP A 6 -7.45 -2.36 -1.18
N LYS A 7 -7.71 -2.56 -2.49
CA LYS A 7 -6.66 -2.82 -3.48
C LYS A 7 -5.98 -1.51 -3.87
N VAL A 8 -4.65 -1.53 -3.92
CA VAL A 8 -3.82 -0.36 -4.20
C VAL A 8 -2.69 -0.70 -5.16
N LEU A 9 -2.40 0.22 -6.07
CA LEU A 9 -1.26 0.15 -6.98
C LEU A 9 -0.08 0.93 -6.39
N LEU A 10 1.08 0.29 -6.26
CA LEU A 10 2.26 0.95 -5.74
C LEU A 10 2.97 1.79 -6.82
N ASN A 11 2.87 3.13 -6.72
CA ASN A 11 3.36 4.07 -7.73
C ASN A 11 4.76 4.64 -7.43
N LYS A 12 5.05 4.89 -6.15
CA LYS A 12 6.30 5.49 -5.68
C LYS A 12 6.89 4.62 -4.57
N SER A 13 7.94 3.89 -4.92
CA SER A 13 8.82 3.25 -3.95
C SER A 13 9.56 4.32 -3.16
N GLY A 14 9.02 4.74 -2.02
CA GLY A 14 9.87 5.38 -1.02
C GLY A 14 10.88 4.35 -0.54
N MET A 15 12.07 4.35 -1.15
CA MET A 15 13.18 3.41 -0.95
C MET A 15 12.87 1.96 -1.40
N CYS A 16 13.45 1.52 -2.53
CA CYS A 16 13.69 0.12 -2.89
C CYS A 16 12.58 -0.92 -2.59
N SER A 17 11.32 -0.62 -2.92
CA SER A 17 10.28 -1.66 -2.94
C SER A 17 10.42 -2.49 -4.22
N GLU A 18 10.50 -3.82 -4.06
CA GLU A 18 10.50 -4.78 -5.18
C GLU A 18 9.13 -4.85 -5.88
N HIS A 19 8.07 -4.33 -5.25
CA HIS A 19 6.68 -4.43 -5.68
C HIS A 19 6.17 -3.17 -6.37
N LYS A 20 7.08 -2.30 -6.84
CA LYS A 20 6.70 -1.11 -7.62
C LYS A 20 5.97 -1.52 -8.89
N GLY A 21 4.80 -0.94 -9.13
CA GLY A 21 3.93 -1.29 -10.25
C GLY A 21 3.07 -2.53 -10.01
N GLN A 22 3.13 -3.14 -8.83
CA GLN A 22 2.27 -4.25 -8.46
C GLN A 22 1.07 -3.78 -7.66
N ILE A 23 -0.01 -4.57 -7.75
CA ILE A 23 -1.21 -4.38 -6.95
C ILE A 23 -1.00 -5.13 -5.63
N GLY A 24 -1.34 -4.48 -4.53
CA GLY A 24 -1.39 -5.09 -3.22
C GLY A 24 -2.71 -4.77 -2.52
N THR A 25 -2.93 -5.42 -1.37
CA THR A 25 -4.12 -5.24 -0.54
C THR A 25 -3.71 -4.67 0.81
N ILE A 26 -4.40 -3.64 1.29
CA ILE A 26 -4.15 -3.08 2.61
C ILE A 26 -4.65 -4.07 3.67
N VAL A 27 -3.75 -4.61 4.49
CA VAL A 27 -4.10 -5.57 5.55
C VAL A 27 -4.13 -4.94 6.94
N LYS A 28 -3.48 -3.78 7.11
CA LYS A 28 -3.47 -3.05 8.37
C LYS A 28 -3.18 -1.58 8.11
N ILE A 29 -3.81 -0.71 8.90
CA ILE A 29 -3.54 0.72 8.90
C ILE A 29 -3.06 1.05 10.31
N ASN A 30 -1.88 1.66 10.40
CA ASN A 30 -1.36 2.17 11.66
C ASN A 30 -1.38 3.69 11.58
N ASN A 31 -2.09 4.32 12.50
CA ASN A 31 -2.40 5.74 12.42
C ASN A 31 -1.78 6.53 13.59
N PRO A 32 -0.43 6.60 13.70
CA PRO A 32 0.21 7.44 14.70
C PRO A 32 0.17 8.91 14.24
N GLY A 33 -1.00 9.55 14.32
CA GLY A 33 -1.17 10.98 14.07
C GLY A 33 -1.10 11.40 12.59
N LEU A 34 -0.28 12.42 12.27
CA LEU A 34 -0.27 13.13 10.98
C LEU A 34 0.19 12.31 9.76
N ARG A 35 0.73 11.09 9.95
CA ARG A 35 1.24 10.25 8.86
C ARG A 35 0.82 8.79 9.04
N ALA A 36 -0.31 8.42 8.42
CA ALA A 36 -0.76 7.05 8.36
C ALA A 36 0.29 6.16 7.66
N SER A 37 0.52 4.98 8.23
CA SER A 37 1.31 3.90 7.65
C SER A 37 0.40 2.75 7.27
N TYR A 38 0.50 2.30 6.03
CA TYR A 38 -0.35 1.27 5.45
C TYR A 38 0.48 0.02 5.20
N PHE A 39 0.02 -1.10 5.74
CA PHE A 39 0.63 -2.40 5.53
C PHE A 39 -0.05 -3.02 4.30
N ILE A 40 0.70 -3.17 3.22
CA ILE A 40 0.21 -3.66 1.94
C ILE A 40 0.78 -5.06 1.72
N LYS A 41 -0.11 -6.04 1.56
CA LYS A 41 0.24 -7.42 1.21
C LYS A 41 0.20 -7.59 -0.31
N PHE A 42 1.25 -8.18 -0.87
CA PHE A 42 1.34 -8.50 -2.30
C PHE A 42 1.08 -9.99 -2.57
N ASP A 43 0.99 -10.35 -3.85
CA ASP A 43 0.66 -11.71 -4.30
C ASP A 43 1.72 -12.75 -3.92
N ASP A 44 2.98 -12.33 -3.76
CA ASP A 44 4.08 -13.19 -3.26
C ASP A 44 4.00 -13.43 -1.73
N GLY A 45 2.99 -12.85 -1.07
CA GLY A 45 2.73 -12.98 0.35
C GLY A 45 3.51 -12.01 1.23
N LYS A 46 4.44 -11.21 0.68
CA LYS A 46 5.19 -10.19 1.44
C LYS A 46 4.29 -9.04 1.84
N VAL A 47 4.63 -8.41 2.95
CA VAL A 47 3.95 -7.21 3.47
C VAL A 47 4.95 -6.08 3.55
N GLU A 48 4.63 -4.95 2.93
CA GLU A 48 5.44 -3.73 3.02
C GLU A 48 4.66 -2.60 3.71
N ILE A 49 5.40 -1.73 4.39
CA ILE A 49 4.85 -0.54 5.03
C ILE A 49 5.02 0.64 4.08
N GLN A 50 3.91 1.23 3.66
CA GLN A 50 3.88 2.33 2.72
C GLN A 50 3.12 3.53 3.28
N ARG A 51 3.49 4.72 2.82
CA ARG A 51 2.78 5.96 3.12
C ARG A 51 1.71 6.19 2.06
N GLU A 52 0.66 6.93 2.39
CA GLU A 52 -0.45 7.22 1.47
C GLU A 52 0.01 7.73 0.09
N GLN A 53 1.06 8.56 0.07
CA GLN A 53 1.64 9.14 -1.14
C GLN A 53 2.42 8.16 -2.03
N HIS A 54 2.61 6.90 -1.61
CA HIS A 54 3.37 5.88 -2.34
C HIS A 54 2.50 5.00 -3.25
N PHE A 55 1.18 5.01 -3.06
CA PHE A 55 0.26 4.18 -3.81
C PHE A 55 -1.02 4.94 -4.16
N THR A 56 -1.81 4.40 -5.08
CA THR A 56 -3.17 4.88 -5.40
C THR A 56 -4.16 3.75 -5.27
N LYS A 57 -5.43 4.08 -5.06
CA LYS A 57 -6.51 3.09 -5.11
C LYS A 57 -6.53 2.44 -6.48
N TYR A 58 -6.56 1.12 -6.52
CA TYR A 58 -6.72 0.35 -7.74
C TYR A 58 -8.21 0.08 -7.94
N ILE A 59 -8.74 0.56 -9.07
CA ILE A 59 -10.11 0.33 -9.50
C ILE A 59 -10.01 -0.52 -10.77
N PRO A 60 -10.41 -1.80 -10.74
CA PRO A 60 -10.45 -2.59 -11.97
C PRO A 60 -11.47 -1.97 -12.94
N GLU A 61 -11.08 -1.85 -14.21
CA GLU A 61 -11.97 -1.47 -15.32
C GLU A 61 -13.07 -2.51 -15.58
#